data_AF-A0A4Q2RUR6-F1
#
_entry.id   AF-A0A4Q2RUR6-F1
#
_cell.length_a   1.000
_cell.length_b   1.000
_cell.length_c   1.000
_cell.angle_alpha   90.00
_cell.angle_beta   90.00
_cell.angle_gamma   90.00
#
_symmetry.space_group_name_H-M   'P 1'
#
loop_
_entity.id
_entity.type
_entity.pdbx_description
1 polymer ?
#
loop_
_entity_poly.entity_id
_entity_poly.type
_entity_poly.pdbx_seq_one_letter_code
_entity_poly.pdbx_strand_id
1 'polypeptide(L)'
;MHARRRPRGPRVAVAGRGRPAAARRYGGGGAGRHRGRGAARVNGTPWLLEVAVSVALLASAIGFAVGLAIGRGRQPRWQEKGSFVHKVSIGFATLDRLDAVLLRFEVEPASRLAGVEVGELRLPPGSSVAIVARGAEVIVPQERSVLRTGDQVLVVAALGQVTDVEERLRSVSRYGRLAGWAA
;
A
#
# COMPACT_ATOMS: atom_id res chain seq x y z
N MET A 1 17.69 -5.25 -52.84
CA MET A 1 18.77 -5.67 -53.77
C MET A 1 20.06 -5.78 -52.97
N HIS A 2 20.48 -7.01 -52.66
CA HIS A 2 21.61 -7.70 -53.30
C HIS A 2 22.97 -7.03 -53.00
N ALA A 3 23.69 -7.50 -51.99
CA ALA A 3 24.60 -8.66 -52.05
C ALA A 3 25.87 -8.40 -52.88
N ARG A 4 26.97 -8.17 -52.16
CA ARG A 4 28.19 -9.01 -52.17
C ARG A 4 28.73 -9.38 -53.58
N ARG A 5 29.95 -8.91 -53.91
CA ARG A 5 31.21 -9.73 -53.98
C ARG A 5 32.24 -9.21 -54.99
N ARG A 6 33.49 -9.14 -54.49
CA ARG A 6 34.75 -9.70 -55.07
C ARG A 6 35.35 -9.02 -56.32
N PRO A 7 36.56 -9.44 -56.77
CA PRO A 7 37.81 -9.80 -56.06
C PRO A 7 39.03 -9.18 -56.78
N ARG A 8 40.26 -9.38 -56.28
CA ARG A 8 41.40 -9.89 -57.09
C ARG A 8 42.60 -10.17 -56.20
N GLY A 9 43.09 -11.40 -56.29
CA GLY A 9 44.36 -11.83 -55.74
C GLY A 9 45.52 -11.55 -56.72
N PRO A 10 46.56 -12.40 -56.73
CA PRO A 10 47.88 -12.01 -56.23
C PRO A 10 48.96 -12.15 -57.31
N ARG A 11 50.20 -11.69 -57.05
CA ARG A 11 51.50 -12.38 -57.36
C ARG A 11 52.71 -11.41 -57.31
N VAL A 12 53.72 -11.75 -56.49
CA VAL A 12 55.11 -12.17 -56.89
C VAL A 12 56.05 -10.95 -56.99
N ALA A 13 56.91 -10.66 -56.00
CA ALA A 13 58.14 -11.35 -55.58
C ALA A 13 59.20 -11.46 -56.69
N VAL A 14 60.20 -10.57 -56.70
CA VAL A 14 61.57 -10.93 -57.14
C VAL A 14 62.58 -10.14 -56.31
N ALA A 15 63.47 -10.90 -55.69
CA ALA A 15 64.66 -10.46 -55.00
C ALA A 15 65.85 -10.36 -55.95
N GLY A 16 66.78 -9.46 -55.65
CA GLY A 16 68.17 -9.48 -56.16
C GLY A 16 68.79 -8.09 -56.12
N ARG A 17 70.09 -7.89 -55.89
CA ARG A 17 71.20 -8.71 -55.40
C ARG A 17 72.41 -7.75 -55.34
N GLY A 18 73.25 -7.87 -54.33
CA GLY A 18 74.62 -7.30 -54.30
C GLY A 18 74.71 -5.84 -53.83
N ARG A 19 75.73 -5.39 -53.10
CA ARG A 19 77.06 -5.93 -52.81
C ARG A 19 77.67 -5.18 -51.58
N PRO A 20 78.80 -5.66 -51.02
CA PRO A 20 79.20 -5.45 -49.62
C PRO A 20 80.42 -4.53 -49.44
N ALA A 21 80.68 -4.12 -48.19
CA ALA A 21 82.02 -4.00 -47.58
C ALA A 21 81.84 -3.77 -46.07
N ALA A 22 82.32 -4.71 -45.22
CA ALA A 22 83.51 -4.56 -44.37
C ALA A 22 83.21 -3.76 -43.06
N ALA A 23 83.59 -4.14 -41.84
CA ALA A 23 84.56 -5.10 -41.34
C ALA A 23 84.33 -5.33 -39.82
N ARG A 24 84.85 -6.47 -39.31
CA ARG A 24 85.39 -6.70 -37.93
C ARG A 24 84.43 -6.58 -36.73
N ARG A 25 84.51 -7.39 -35.67
CA ARG A 25 85.28 -8.61 -35.31
C ARG A 25 84.61 -9.17 -34.01
N TYR A 26 84.24 -10.44 -34.04
CA TYR A 26 84.33 -11.50 -33.00
C TYR A 26 83.86 -11.35 -31.54
N GLY A 27 83.11 -12.39 -31.12
CA GLY A 27 83.09 -12.98 -29.76
C GLY A 27 81.73 -12.84 -29.09
N GLY A 28 80.77 -13.76 -29.27
CA GLY A 28 80.70 -15.09 -28.64
C GLY A 28 79.76 -14.99 -27.43
N GLY A 29 78.71 -15.77 -27.20
CA GLY A 29 78.21 -17.04 -27.72
C GLY A 29 77.41 -17.63 -26.55
N GLY A 30 76.12 -17.90 -26.72
CA GLY A 30 75.30 -18.50 -25.65
C GLY A 30 73.80 -18.32 -25.82
N ALA A 31 73.22 -19.01 -26.81
CA ALA A 31 71.78 -19.12 -27.00
C ALA A 31 71.26 -20.44 -26.39
N GLY A 32 70.34 -20.34 -25.44
CA GLY A 32 69.51 -21.45 -24.96
C GLY A 32 68.04 -21.05 -25.03
N ARG A 33 67.32 -21.56 -26.03
CA ARG A 33 65.87 -21.39 -26.20
C ARG A 33 65.14 -22.32 -25.24
N HIS A 34 64.12 -21.84 -24.53
CA HIS A 34 62.92 -22.65 -24.24
C HIS A 34 61.65 -21.80 -24.27
N ARG A 35 60.69 -22.28 -25.07
CA ARG A 35 59.34 -21.73 -25.26
C ARG A 35 58.53 -21.81 -23.96
N GLY A 36 57.76 -20.77 -23.68
CA GLY A 36 56.63 -20.82 -22.77
C GLY A 36 55.81 -19.54 -22.87
N ARG A 37 54.70 -19.57 -23.61
CA ARG A 37 53.66 -18.54 -23.50
C ARG A 37 53.11 -18.61 -22.07
N GLY A 38 53.48 -17.65 -21.24
CA GLY A 38 52.83 -17.42 -19.96
C GLY A 38 51.43 -16.89 -20.20
N ALA A 39 50.42 -17.74 -20.07
CA ALA A 39 49.09 -17.28 -19.73
C ALA A 39 49.21 -16.53 -18.39
N ALA A 40 48.88 -15.24 -18.39
CA ALA A 40 48.75 -14.48 -17.16
C ALA A 40 47.63 -15.14 -16.34
N ARG A 41 48.04 -16.01 -15.43
CA ARG A 41 47.19 -16.65 -14.45
C ARG A 41 46.67 -15.53 -13.56
N VAL A 42 45.39 -15.18 -13.69
CA VAL A 42 44.69 -14.26 -12.78
C VAL A 42 44.53 -14.99 -11.44
N ASN A 43 45.62 -15.11 -10.69
CA ASN A 43 45.64 -15.67 -9.35
C ASN A 43 46.21 -14.62 -8.40
N GLY A 44 45.32 -14.04 -7.62
CA GLY A 44 45.61 -13.02 -6.63
C GLY A 44 44.38 -12.13 -6.58
N THR A 45 43.30 -12.55 -5.94
CA THR A 45 43.17 -12.38 -4.49
C THR A 45 42.01 -13.23 -3.91
N PRO A 46 42.22 -14.51 -3.56
CA PRO A 46 41.20 -15.30 -2.88
C PRO A 46 40.80 -14.71 -1.52
N TRP A 47 41.74 -14.07 -0.83
CA TRP A 47 41.50 -13.36 0.43
C TRP A 47 40.58 -12.13 0.29
N LEU A 48 40.53 -11.47 -0.88
CA LEU A 48 39.61 -10.35 -1.09
C LEU A 48 38.15 -10.83 -1.19
N LEU A 49 37.93 -12.01 -1.77
CA LEU A 49 36.59 -12.61 -1.80
C LEU A 49 36.15 -13.04 -0.41
N GLU A 50 37.07 -13.62 0.37
CA GLU A 50 36.81 -14.02 1.75
C GLU A 50 36.48 -12.79 2.63
N VAL A 51 37.29 -11.73 2.55
CA VAL A 51 37.02 -10.48 3.27
C VAL A 51 35.70 -9.86 2.82
N ALA A 52 35.40 -9.84 1.52
CA ALA A 52 34.13 -9.31 1.02
C ALA A 52 32.92 -10.10 1.53
N VAL A 53 33.01 -11.44 1.58
CA VAL A 53 31.97 -12.31 2.12
C VAL A 53 31.82 -12.12 3.62
N SER A 54 32.92 -12.05 4.38
CA SER A 54 32.88 -11.80 5.82
C SER A 54 32.26 -10.43 6.16
N VAL A 55 32.59 -9.39 5.40
CA VAL A 55 32.01 -8.06 5.56
C VAL A 55 30.52 -8.06 5.21
N ALA A 56 30.12 -8.74 4.13
CA ALA A 56 28.72 -8.87 3.76
C ALA A 56 27.90 -9.63 4.80
N LEU A 57 28.45 -10.70 5.38
CA LEU A 57 27.80 -11.47 6.45
C LEU A 57 27.66 -10.65 7.73
N LEU A 58 28.69 -9.89 8.12
CA LEU A 58 28.62 -8.99 9.27
C LEU A 58 27.57 -7.89 9.06
N ALA A 59 27.52 -7.26 7.89
CA ALA A 59 26.53 -6.24 7.57
C ALA A 59 25.09 -6.79 7.62
N SER A 60 24.86 -7.98 7.03
CA SER A 60 23.56 -8.66 7.11
C SER A 60 23.19 -9.07 8.52
N ALA A 61 24.14 -9.59 9.31
CA ALA A 61 23.89 -9.99 10.70
C ALA A 61 23.53 -8.79 11.57
N ILE A 62 24.21 -7.65 11.39
CA ILE A 62 23.90 -6.39 12.09
C ILE A 62 22.52 -5.88 11.67
N GLY A 63 22.22 -5.84 10.37
CA GLY A 63 20.91 -5.43 9.87
C GLY A 63 19.77 -6.30 10.39
N PHE A 64 19.98 -7.62 10.44
CA PHE A 64 19.01 -8.58 10.96
C PHE A 64 18.83 -8.46 12.48
N ALA A 65 19.92 -8.28 13.24
CA ALA A 65 19.87 -8.06 14.68
C ALA A 65 19.15 -6.75 15.04
N VAL A 66 19.42 -5.67 14.30
CA VAL A 66 18.71 -4.38 14.43
C VAL A 66 17.24 -4.54 14.04
N GLY A 67 16.95 -5.26 12.95
CA GLY A 67 15.59 -5.59 12.53
C GLY A 67 14.81 -6.39 13.58
N LEU A 68 15.45 -7.36 14.24
CA LEU A 68 14.85 -8.13 15.34
C LEU A 68 14.70 -7.30 16.62
N ALA A 69 15.67 -6.43 16.93
CA ALA A 69 15.61 -5.54 18.09
C ALA A 69 14.51 -4.49 17.96
N ILE A 70 14.23 -3.99 16.75
CA ILE A 70 13.18 -2.99 16.47
C ILE A 70 11.82 -3.66 16.14
N GLY A 71 11.83 -4.91 15.66
CA GLY A 71 10.65 -5.64 15.18
C GLY A 71 9.67 -6.13 16.25
N ARG A 72 9.99 -5.99 17.55
CA ARG A 72 9.07 -6.28 18.66
C ARG A 72 8.79 -5.03 19.50
N GLY A 73 8.03 -4.11 18.92
CA GLY A 73 7.20 -3.17 19.69
C GLY A 73 7.80 -1.78 19.88
N ARG A 74 6.95 -0.80 19.54
CA ARG A 74 7.09 0.67 19.66
C ARG A 74 7.86 1.35 18.53
N GLN A 75 7.09 1.75 17.52
CA GLN A 75 7.50 2.79 16.57
C GLN A 75 7.99 4.05 17.32
N PRO A 76 9.17 4.61 16.97
CA PRO A 76 9.60 5.89 17.50
C PRO A 76 8.74 7.02 16.90
N ARG A 77 7.91 7.66 17.74
CA ARG A 77 7.01 8.77 17.39
C ARG A 77 7.74 10.11 17.27
N TRP A 78 8.83 10.19 16.51
CA TRP A 78 9.55 11.45 16.34
C TRP A 78 9.31 12.05 14.95
N GLN A 79 8.71 13.25 14.97
CA GLN A 79 8.46 14.19 13.86
C GLN A 79 7.25 13.95 12.96
N GLU A 80 6.06 14.28 13.48
CA GLU A 80 5.20 15.22 12.75
C GLU A 80 5.44 16.61 13.36
N LYS A 81 6.27 17.41 12.68
CA LYS A 81 6.36 18.86 12.89
C LYS A 81 5.06 19.51 12.42
N GLY A 82 4.37 20.23 13.31
CA GLY A 82 3.27 21.15 13.00
C GLY A 82 1.95 20.41 12.68
N SER A 83 0.85 20.64 13.38
CA SER A 83 0.27 21.93 13.69
C SER A 83 -0.44 21.87 15.04
N PHE A 84 -0.21 22.89 15.86
CA PHE A 84 -1.09 23.27 16.96
C PHE A 84 -2.43 23.80 16.40
N VAL A 85 -3.23 22.98 15.71
CA VAL A 85 -4.64 23.27 15.40
C VAL A 85 -5.36 21.93 15.17
N HIS A 86 -6.28 21.57 16.08
CA HIS A 86 -7.24 20.45 16.06
C HIS A 86 -6.90 19.22 15.19
N LYS A 87 -6.37 18.15 15.81
CA LYS A 87 -6.26 16.82 15.17
C LYS A 87 -7.62 16.11 15.13
N VAL A 88 -8.49 16.47 14.18
CA VAL A 88 -9.59 15.57 13.78
C VAL A 88 -9.00 14.55 12.82
N SER A 89 -8.90 13.28 13.25
CA SER A 89 -8.53 12.18 12.35
C SER A 89 -9.74 11.85 11.48
N ILE A 90 -9.80 12.41 10.29
CA ILE A 90 -10.83 12.11 9.29
C ILE A 90 -10.41 10.84 8.56
N GLY A 91 -11.17 9.78 8.72
CA GLY A 91 -10.97 8.51 8.02
C GLY A 91 -12.26 7.73 7.96
N PHE A 92 -12.39 6.84 6.98
CA PHE A 92 -13.53 5.94 6.89
C PHE A 92 -13.39 4.87 7.98
N ALA A 93 -14.07 5.04 9.11
CA ALA A 93 -14.27 3.97 10.07
C ALA A 93 -15.45 3.14 9.59
N THR A 94 -15.24 1.84 9.46
CA THR A 94 -16.34 0.88 9.35
C THR A 94 -17.10 0.85 10.68
N LEU A 95 -18.43 0.71 10.65
CA LEU A 95 -19.29 0.84 11.83
C LEU A 95 -18.99 -0.18 12.95
N ASP A 96 -18.31 -1.29 12.63
CA ASP A 96 -17.78 -2.25 13.60
C ASP A 96 -16.82 -1.61 14.62
N ARG A 97 -16.16 -0.51 14.27
CA ARG A 97 -15.29 0.21 15.22
C ARG A 97 -16.04 1.17 16.14
N LEU A 98 -17.31 1.43 15.86
CA LEU A 98 -18.17 2.36 16.60
C LEU A 98 -19.20 1.64 17.49
N ASP A 99 -19.18 0.30 17.53
CA ASP A 99 -20.20 -0.53 18.21
C ASP A 99 -21.64 -0.07 17.87
N ALA A 100 -21.87 0.28 16.61
CA ALA A 100 -23.12 0.85 16.13
C ALA A 100 -23.62 0.16 14.85
N VAL A 101 -24.93 0.20 14.64
CA VAL A 101 -25.63 -0.39 13.51
C VAL A 101 -26.49 0.67 12.85
N LEU A 102 -26.51 0.65 11.51
CA LEU A 102 -27.43 1.46 10.72
C LEU A 102 -28.66 0.63 10.36
N LEU A 103 -29.83 1.09 10.78
CA LEU A 103 -31.13 0.56 10.35
C LEU A 103 -31.73 1.50 9.31
N ARG A 104 -32.22 0.94 8.21
CA ARG A 104 -32.98 1.68 7.20
C ARG A 104 -34.41 1.16 7.17
N PHE A 105 -35.37 2.07 7.09
CA PHE A 105 -36.77 1.73 6.83
C PHE A 105 -37.45 2.78 5.96
N GLU A 106 -38.61 2.42 5.43
CA GLU A 106 -39.51 3.31 4.70
C GLU A 106 -40.79 3.54 5.50
N VAL A 107 -41.29 4.77 5.54
CA VAL A 107 -42.60 5.08 6.11
C VAL A 107 -43.68 4.72 5.08
N GLU A 108 -44.20 3.49 5.16
CA GLU A 108 -45.25 3.03 4.25
C GLU A 108 -46.59 3.75 4.47
N PRO A 109 -47.48 3.81 3.46
CA PRO A 109 -48.79 4.47 3.55
C PRO A 109 -49.69 3.97 4.69
N ALA A 110 -49.58 2.70 5.09
CA ALA A 110 -50.35 2.13 6.20
C ALA A 110 -49.73 2.40 7.58
N SER A 111 -48.50 2.92 7.63
CA SER A 111 -47.79 3.16 8.89
C SER A 111 -48.29 4.42 9.59
N ARG A 112 -48.52 4.30 10.90
CA ARG A 112 -48.80 5.45 11.77
C ARG A 112 -47.54 6.22 12.18
N LEU A 113 -46.37 5.89 11.62
CA LEU A 113 -45.19 6.75 11.73
C LEU A 113 -45.39 8.07 10.98
N ALA A 114 -46.22 8.09 9.93
CA ALA A 114 -46.57 9.33 9.24
C ALA A 114 -47.29 10.28 10.22
N GLY A 115 -46.79 11.51 10.32
CA GLY A 115 -47.29 12.52 11.26
C GLY A 115 -46.64 12.49 12.65
N VAL A 116 -45.78 11.50 12.94
CA VAL A 116 -45.02 11.44 14.21
C VAL A 116 -43.77 12.30 14.10
N GLU A 117 -43.50 13.09 15.14
CA GLU A 117 -42.26 13.84 15.25
C GLU A 117 -41.10 12.92 15.66
N VAL A 118 -39.90 13.18 15.16
CA VAL A 118 -38.71 12.36 15.47
C VAL A 118 -38.47 12.26 16.98
N GLY A 119 -38.68 13.33 17.74
CA GLY A 119 -38.59 13.32 19.21
C GLY A 119 -39.66 12.44 19.90
N GLU A 120 -40.81 12.24 19.27
CA GLU A 120 -41.90 11.40 19.79
C GLU A 120 -41.63 9.90 19.60
N LEU A 121 -40.69 9.53 18.73
CA LEU A 121 -40.25 8.14 18.60
C LEU A 121 -39.69 7.61 19.91
N ARG A 122 -39.09 8.47 20.75
CA ARG A 122 -38.47 8.08 22.03
C ARG A 122 -37.60 6.83 21.86
N LEU A 123 -36.65 6.90 20.93
CA LEU A 123 -35.72 5.80 20.68
C LEU A 123 -34.88 5.53 21.94
N PRO A 124 -34.45 4.27 22.16
CA PRO A 124 -33.57 3.93 23.26
C PRO A 124 -32.27 4.76 23.26
N PRO A 125 -31.67 5.02 24.44
CA PRO A 125 -30.40 5.74 24.54
C PRO A 125 -29.30 5.13 23.66
N GLY A 126 -28.48 5.98 23.05
CA GLY A 126 -27.47 5.53 22.08
C GLY A 126 -28.04 5.23 20.69
N SER A 127 -29.30 5.60 20.44
CA SER A 127 -29.93 5.50 19.12
C SER A 127 -30.55 6.84 18.69
N SER A 128 -30.50 7.15 17.40
CA SER A 128 -31.05 8.39 16.85
C SER A 128 -31.35 8.27 15.36
N VAL A 129 -32.33 9.03 14.88
CA VAL A 129 -32.56 9.21 13.45
C VAL A 129 -31.44 10.10 12.89
N ALA A 130 -30.62 9.55 12.00
CA ALA A 130 -29.48 10.25 11.43
C ALA A 130 -29.89 11.14 10.26
N ILE A 131 -30.66 10.59 9.31
CA ILE A 131 -31.12 11.29 8.11
C ILE A 131 -32.50 10.79 7.68
N VAL A 132 -33.23 11.66 7.01
CA VAL A 132 -34.47 11.36 6.30
C VAL A 132 -34.31 11.79 4.86
N ALA A 133 -34.48 10.86 3.93
CA ALA A 133 -34.55 11.15 2.51
C ALA A 133 -36.02 11.19 2.06
N ARG A 134 -36.41 12.30 1.44
CA ARG A 134 -37.78 12.58 0.97
C ARG A 134 -37.72 12.94 -0.50
N GLY A 135 -38.01 11.96 -1.36
CA GLY A 135 -37.81 12.10 -2.80
C GLY A 135 -36.33 12.37 -3.11
N ALA A 136 -36.02 13.56 -3.65
CA ALA A 136 -34.65 13.98 -3.96
C ALA A 136 -33.95 14.74 -2.82
N GLU A 137 -34.68 15.10 -1.76
CA GLU A 137 -34.14 15.88 -0.64
C GLU A 137 -33.62 14.97 0.47
N VAL A 138 -32.44 15.28 1.02
CA VAL A 138 -31.90 14.61 2.22
C VAL A 138 -31.82 15.63 3.34
N ILE A 139 -32.45 15.32 4.46
CA ILE A 139 -32.62 16.22 5.60
C ILE A 139 -32.03 15.56 6.84
N VAL A 140 -31.28 16.35 7.63
CA VAL A 140 -30.92 15.97 9.00
C VAL A 140 -32.08 16.39 9.91
N PRO A 141 -32.84 15.45 10.50
CA PRO A 141 -34.02 15.79 11.26
C PRO A 141 -33.68 16.47 12.59
N GLN A 142 -34.52 17.40 12.98
CA GLN A 142 -34.62 17.94 14.34
C GLN A 142 -35.68 17.17 15.13
N GLU A 143 -35.75 17.34 16.45
CA GLU A 143 -36.77 16.66 17.29
C GLU A 143 -38.20 16.89 16.77
N ARG A 144 -38.52 18.13 16.37
CA ARG A 144 -39.84 18.51 15.80
C ARG A 144 -40.05 18.12 14.33
N SER A 145 -39.09 17.43 13.71
CA SER A 145 -39.22 17.03 12.31
C SER A 145 -40.26 15.92 12.19
N VAL A 146 -41.28 16.16 11.37
CA VAL A 146 -42.39 15.23 11.16
C VAL A 146 -42.04 14.25 10.05
N LEU A 147 -42.16 12.96 10.36
CA LEU A 147 -42.08 11.88 9.39
C LEU A 147 -43.30 11.87 8.46
N ARG A 148 -43.10 11.59 7.19
CA ARG A 148 -44.14 11.56 6.16
C ARG A 148 -44.11 10.24 5.40
N THR A 149 -45.25 9.84 4.85
CA THR A 149 -45.32 8.67 3.96
C THR A 149 -44.35 8.81 2.80
N GLY A 150 -43.61 7.73 2.51
CA GLY A 150 -42.55 7.67 1.50
C GLY A 150 -41.18 8.16 1.98
N ASP A 151 -41.07 8.63 3.22
CA ASP A 151 -39.77 8.95 3.80
C ASP A 151 -38.91 7.69 3.93
N GLN A 152 -37.68 7.76 3.44
CA GLN A 152 -36.63 6.77 3.64
C GLN A 152 -35.78 7.23 4.82
N VAL A 153 -35.86 6.51 5.93
CA VAL A 153 -35.28 6.93 7.20
C VAL A 153 -34.09 6.06 7.54
N LEU A 154 -33.00 6.69 7.96
CA LEU A 154 -31.81 6.02 8.48
C LEU A 154 -31.69 6.29 9.98
N VAL A 155 -31.59 5.22 10.76
CA VAL A 155 -31.39 5.24 12.20
C VAL A 155 -30.01 4.68 12.51
N VAL A 156 -29.26 5.37 13.35
CA VAL A 156 -28.07 4.80 14.01
C VAL A 156 -28.53 4.26 15.35
N ALA A 157 -28.16 3.03 15.68
CA ALA A 157 -28.41 2.42 16.98
C ALA A 157 -27.11 1.82 17.54
N ALA A 158 -26.89 1.92 18.84
CA ALA A 158 -25.86 1.13 19.51
C ALA A 158 -26.12 -0.37 19.29
N LEU A 159 -25.06 -1.17 19.17
CA LEU A 159 -25.16 -2.60 18.82
C LEU A 159 -26.09 -3.37 19.77
N GLY A 160 -26.10 -3.05 21.06
CA GLY A 160 -26.97 -3.68 22.06
C GLY A 160 -28.40 -3.17 22.10
N GLN A 161 -28.78 -2.21 21.24
CA GLN A 161 -30.10 -1.55 21.25
C GLN A 161 -30.90 -1.76 19.96
N VAL A 162 -30.36 -2.52 19.01
CA VAL A 162 -30.97 -2.77 17.70
C VAL A 162 -32.39 -3.34 17.85
N THR A 163 -32.56 -4.39 18.67
CA THR A 163 -33.87 -5.02 18.89
C THR A 163 -34.87 -4.06 19.52
N ASP A 164 -34.47 -3.33 20.56
CA ASP A 164 -35.33 -2.36 21.25
C ASP A 164 -35.77 -1.22 20.31
N VAL A 165 -34.87 -0.77 19.43
CA VAL A 165 -35.17 0.22 18.39
C VAL A 165 -36.20 -0.33 17.40
N GLU A 166 -36.01 -1.55 16.90
CA GLU A 166 -36.96 -2.16 15.96
C GLU A 166 -38.35 -2.34 16.58
N GLU A 167 -38.41 -2.83 17.82
CA GLU A 167 -39.66 -2.98 18.56
C GLU A 167 -40.34 -1.64 18.77
N ARG A 168 -39.58 -0.61 19.15
CA ARG A 168 -40.12 0.74 19.32
C ARG A 168 -40.67 1.29 18.02
N LEU A 169 -39.92 1.21 16.92
CA LEU A 169 -40.36 1.65 15.60
C LEU A 169 -41.61 0.88 15.14
N ARG A 170 -41.66 -0.43 15.37
CA ARG A 170 -42.83 -1.27 15.04
C ARG A 170 -44.06 -0.90 15.89
N SER A 171 -43.86 -0.60 17.17
CA SER A 171 -44.91 -0.15 18.07
C SER A 171 -45.49 1.20 17.62
N VAL A 172 -44.64 2.19 17.31
CA VAL A 172 -45.08 3.48 16.78
C VAL A 172 -45.72 3.35 15.40
N SER A 173 -45.19 2.50 14.52
CA SER A 173 -45.81 2.22 13.22
C SER A 173 -47.24 1.69 13.36
N ARG A 174 -47.51 0.88 14.40
CA ARG A 174 -48.84 0.31 14.65
C ARG A 174 -49.79 1.25 15.40
N TYR A 175 -49.29 1.97 16.40
CA TYR A 175 -50.14 2.71 17.35
C TYR A 175 -50.01 4.24 17.22
N GLY A 176 -49.04 4.74 16.46
CA GLY A 176 -48.76 6.17 16.26
C GLY A 176 -48.14 6.83 17.50
N ARG A 177 -48.36 8.14 17.65
CA ARG A 177 -47.84 8.98 18.74
C ARG A 177 -48.10 8.44 20.16
N LEU A 178 -49.17 7.66 20.34
CA LEU A 178 -49.57 7.12 21.64
C LEU A 178 -48.97 5.75 21.96
N ALA A 179 -48.08 5.23 21.11
CA ALA A 179 -47.39 3.97 21.36
C ALA A 179 -46.66 4.00 22.73
N GLY A 180 -47.11 3.16 23.67
CA GLY A 180 -46.52 3.03 25.01
C GLY A 180 -47.15 3.88 26.13
N TRP A 181 -48.24 4.61 25.89
CA TRP A 181 -48.97 5.36 26.94
C TRP A 181 -49.90 4.49 27.81
N ALA A 182 -49.93 3.18 27.58
CA ALA A 182 -50.76 2.21 28.32
C ALA A 182 -49.94 1.14 29.07
N ALA A 183 -48.65 1.41 29.32
CA ALA A 183 -47.77 0.52 30.10
C ALA A 183 -47.56 1.08 31.51
#